data_AF-A0A496LMS6-F1
#
_entry.id   AF-A0A496LMS6-F1
#
_cell.length_a   1.000
_cell.length_b   1.000
_cell.length_c   1.000
_cell.angle_alpha   90.00
_cell.angle_beta   90.00
_cell.angle_gamma   90.00
#
_symmetry.space_group_name_H-M   'P 1'
#
loop_
_entity.id
_entity.type
_entity.pdbx_description
1 polymer ?
#
loop_
_entity_poly.entity_id
_entity_poly.type
_entity_poly.pdbx_seq_one_letter_code
_entity_poly.pdbx_strand_id
1 'polypeptide(L)'
;MESMFENLHTWGYLILFLYSLGGGFLALAAAGVLSSAGELNIVLCIVIACISNFIGDSGLFLVSRYNKKEIMPYLRKQRRNLALAQILFRKYGDRIILIKKFIYGLKTLVPIAIGITKYSFLKFSVINAVSSLIWALVVGLLSYYAGDFVRELYVHIKDAPWIAPLALGAIVAAIVLYFRFATRKRG
;
A
#
# COMPACT_ATOMS: atom_id res chain seq x y z
N MET A 1 -29.42 -10.64 -11.42
CA MET A 1 -28.46 -10.82 -10.32
C MET A 1 -27.10 -11.27 -10.85
N GLU A 2 -27.02 -12.25 -11.76
CA GLU A 2 -25.76 -12.71 -12.38
C GLU A 2 -24.92 -11.59 -13.02
N SER A 3 -25.55 -10.63 -13.72
CA SER A 3 -24.83 -9.49 -14.32
C SER A 3 -24.18 -8.55 -13.30
N MET A 4 -24.68 -8.49 -12.05
CA MET A 4 -24.03 -7.69 -11.00
C MET A 4 -22.80 -8.38 -10.43
N PHE A 5 -22.81 -9.71 -10.31
CA PHE A 5 -21.68 -10.50 -9.84
C PHE A 5 -20.56 -10.60 -10.89
N GLU A 6 -20.89 -10.78 -12.17
CA GLU A 6 -19.88 -10.71 -13.26
C GLU A 6 -19.17 -9.35 -13.32
N ASN A 7 -19.93 -8.27 -13.12
CA ASN A 7 -19.37 -6.94 -13.00
C ASN A 7 -18.50 -6.81 -11.74
N LEU A 8 -18.94 -7.33 -10.58
CA LEU A 8 -18.17 -7.24 -9.35
C LEU A 8 -16.80 -7.92 -9.44
N HIS A 9 -16.73 -9.10 -10.08
CA HIS A 9 -15.46 -9.77 -10.32
C HIS A 9 -14.55 -8.92 -11.21
N THR A 10 -15.04 -8.48 -12.36
CA THR A 10 -14.23 -7.74 -13.36
C THR A 10 -13.78 -6.37 -12.82
N TRP A 11 -14.70 -5.60 -12.25
CA TRP A 11 -14.40 -4.29 -11.67
C TRP A 11 -13.58 -4.41 -10.38
N GLY A 12 -13.80 -5.45 -9.58
CA GLY A 12 -13.04 -5.71 -8.35
C GLY A 12 -11.55 -5.92 -8.64
N TYR A 13 -11.22 -6.73 -9.64
CA TYR A 13 -9.83 -6.94 -10.08
C TYR A 13 -9.21 -5.68 -10.69
N LEU A 14 -9.98 -4.90 -11.46
CA LEU A 14 -9.51 -3.66 -12.08
C LEU A 14 -9.22 -2.58 -11.02
N ILE A 15 -10.13 -2.40 -10.06
CA ILE A 15 -9.93 -1.49 -8.93
C ILE A 15 -8.71 -1.91 -8.12
N LEU A 16 -8.58 -3.22 -7.82
CA LEU A 16 -7.42 -3.76 -7.15
C LEU A 16 -6.13 -3.44 -7.92
N PHE A 17 -6.13 -3.65 -9.24
CA PHE A 17 -4.98 -3.34 -10.08
C PHE A 17 -4.63 -1.85 -9.99
N LEU A 18 -5.56 -0.93 -10.28
CA LEU A 18 -5.27 0.51 -10.29
C LEU A 18 -4.81 1.03 -8.93
N TYR A 19 -5.46 0.60 -7.85
CA TYR A 19 -5.13 1.07 -6.52
C TYR A 19 -3.81 0.47 -5.99
N SER A 20 -3.46 -0.74 -6.44
CA SER A 20 -2.20 -1.38 -6.08
C SER A 20 -0.98 -0.80 -6.81
N LEU A 21 -1.16 0.00 -7.87
CA LEU A 21 -0.04 0.66 -8.57
C LEU A 21 0.75 1.54 -7.61
N GLY A 22 0.05 2.22 -6.69
CA GLY A 22 0.68 3.03 -5.65
C GLY A 22 1.06 2.25 -4.38
N GLY A 23 0.94 0.92 -4.37
CA GLY A 23 1.07 0.08 -3.17
C GLY A 23 -0.11 0.23 -2.21
N GLY A 24 -1.34 0.18 -2.72
CA GLY A 24 -2.57 0.33 -1.97
C GLY A 24 -2.87 -0.87 -1.06
N PHE A 25 -2.42 -0.82 0.20
CA PHE A 25 -2.75 -1.83 1.24
C PHE A 25 -4.25 -2.06 1.37
N LEU A 26 -5.05 -1.00 1.34
CA LEU A 26 -6.50 -1.07 1.54
C LEU A 26 -7.21 -1.88 0.46
N ALA A 27 -6.80 -1.74 -0.81
CA ALA A 27 -7.43 -2.46 -1.90
C ALA A 27 -7.15 -3.96 -1.83
N LEU A 28 -5.89 -4.35 -1.58
CA LEU A 28 -5.55 -5.76 -1.41
C LEU A 28 -6.18 -6.35 -0.14
N ALA A 29 -6.24 -5.58 0.95
CA ALA A 29 -6.91 -6.03 2.17
C ALA A 29 -8.42 -6.24 1.94
N ALA A 30 -9.09 -5.28 1.29
CA ALA A 30 -10.51 -5.42 0.94
C ALA A 30 -10.74 -6.60 -0.01
N ALA A 31 -9.88 -6.77 -1.03
CA ALA A 31 -9.96 -7.89 -1.95
C ALA A 31 -9.73 -9.24 -1.25
N GLY A 32 -8.83 -9.30 -0.26
CA GLY A 32 -8.62 -10.50 0.55
C GLY A 32 -9.83 -10.85 1.42
N VAL A 33 -10.44 -9.86 2.08
CA VAL A 33 -11.68 -10.05 2.83
C VAL A 33 -12.82 -10.49 1.91
N LEU A 34 -12.99 -9.87 0.74
CA LEU A 34 -13.99 -10.31 -0.25
C LEU A 34 -13.70 -11.72 -0.78
N SER A 35 -12.43 -12.08 -0.95
CA SER A 35 -12.05 -13.44 -1.34
C SER A 35 -12.43 -14.47 -0.29
N SER A 36 -12.39 -14.12 1.01
CA SER A 36 -12.87 -14.99 2.10
C SER A 36 -14.38 -15.27 2.03
N ALA A 37 -15.14 -14.38 1.39
CA ALA A 37 -16.56 -14.54 1.15
C ALA A 37 -16.87 -15.35 -0.12
N GLY A 38 -15.86 -15.78 -0.87
CA GLY A 38 -16.02 -16.47 -2.16
C GLY A 38 -16.27 -15.53 -3.35
N GLU A 39 -16.32 -14.21 -3.11
CA GLU A 39 -16.61 -13.19 -4.14
C GLU A 39 -15.41 -12.88 -5.04
N LEU A 40 -14.19 -13.24 -4.63
CA LEU A 40 -12.97 -13.07 -5.43
C LEU A 40 -12.04 -14.26 -5.23
N ASN A 41 -11.18 -14.52 -6.21
CA ASN A 41 -10.15 -15.53 -6.10
C ASN A 41 -8.90 -14.90 -5.48
N ILE A 42 -8.53 -15.35 -4.28
CA ILE A 42 -7.37 -14.83 -3.53
C ILE A 42 -6.05 -14.94 -4.31
N VAL A 43 -5.86 -16.03 -5.06
CA VAL A 43 -4.65 -16.24 -5.86
C VAL A 43 -4.57 -15.19 -6.97
N LEU A 44 -5.68 -14.94 -7.68
CA LEU A 44 -5.74 -13.88 -8.68
C LEU A 44 -5.52 -12.49 -8.07
N CYS A 45 -6.11 -12.21 -6.90
CA CYS A 45 -5.89 -10.95 -6.20
C CYS A 45 -4.40 -10.73 -5.87
N ILE A 46 -3.72 -11.75 -5.35
CA ILE A 46 -2.29 -11.68 -5.00
C ILE A 46 -1.44 -11.45 -6.26
N VAL A 47 -1.71 -12.19 -7.34
CA VAL A 47 -0.97 -12.04 -8.62
C VAL A 47 -1.16 -10.64 -9.21
N ILE A 48 -2.40 -10.17 -9.29
CA ILE A 48 -2.74 -8.84 -9.83
C ILE A 48 -2.10 -7.74 -8.99
N ALA A 49 -2.18 -7.83 -7.66
CA ALA A 49 -1.57 -6.84 -6.76
C ALA A 49 -0.04 -6.86 -6.86
N CYS A 50 0.58 -8.05 -7.01
CA CYS A 50 2.01 -8.18 -7.19
C CYS A 50 2.48 -7.52 -8.50
N ILE A 51 1.82 -7.83 -9.63
CA ILE A 51 2.15 -7.27 -10.95
C ILE A 51 1.94 -5.76 -10.96
N SER A 52 0.78 -5.29 -10.48
CA SER A 52 0.46 -3.87 -10.40
C SER A 52 1.52 -3.10 -9.60
N ASN A 53 1.83 -3.58 -8.38
CA ASN A 53 2.78 -2.91 -7.51
C ASN A 53 4.21 -2.94 -8.08
N PHE A 54 4.58 -4.02 -8.78
CA PHE A 54 5.84 -4.08 -9.53
C PHE A 54 5.89 -3.00 -10.63
N ILE A 55 4.83 -2.89 -11.44
CA ILE A 55 4.73 -1.91 -12.52
C ILE A 55 4.80 -0.49 -11.96
N GLY A 56 4.06 -0.19 -10.91
CA GLY A 56 4.03 1.14 -10.29
C GLY A 56 5.39 1.58 -9.76
N ASP A 57 6.08 0.70 -9.02
CA ASP A 57 7.41 0.99 -8.48
C ASP A 57 8.47 1.12 -9.58
N SER A 58 8.43 0.25 -10.59
CA SER A 58 9.31 0.32 -11.76
C SER A 58 9.04 1.58 -12.58
N GLY A 59 7.78 1.99 -12.73
CA GLY A 59 7.39 3.25 -13.37
C GLY A 59 7.96 4.46 -12.63
N LEU A 60 7.82 4.52 -11.30
CA LEU A 60 8.41 5.59 -10.47
C LEU A 60 9.94 5.65 -10.62
N PHE A 61 10.61 4.50 -10.65
CA PHE A 61 12.05 4.43 -10.88
C PHE A 61 12.43 4.98 -12.27
N LEU A 62 11.75 4.56 -13.33
CA LEU A 62 12.06 4.95 -14.70
C LEU A 62 11.77 6.43 -14.95
N VAL A 63 10.59 6.90 -14.54
CA VAL A 63 10.21 8.31 -14.66
C VAL A 63 11.20 9.21 -13.92
N SER A 64 11.63 8.83 -12.72
CA SER A 64 12.63 9.61 -11.98
C SER A 64 14.05 9.54 -12.58
N ARG A 65 14.40 8.44 -13.27
CA ARG A 65 15.68 8.30 -13.99
C ARG A 65 15.75 9.19 -15.23
N TYR A 66 14.72 9.20 -16.06
CA TYR A 66 14.73 9.91 -17.34
C TYR A 66 14.26 11.36 -17.23
N ASN A 67 13.35 11.67 -16.30
CA ASN A 67 12.73 13.01 -16.17
C ASN A 67 13.18 13.73 -14.90
N LYS A 68 14.43 13.53 -14.48
CA LYS A 68 14.98 14.09 -13.22
C LYS A 68 14.77 15.59 -13.07
N LYS A 69 14.96 16.36 -14.15
CA LYS A 69 14.80 17.83 -14.14
C LYS A 69 13.34 18.25 -13.92
N GLU A 70 12.41 17.52 -14.52
CA GLU A 70 10.98 17.82 -14.47
C GLU A 70 10.33 17.37 -13.15
N ILE A 71 10.80 16.28 -12.55
CA ILE A 71 10.21 15.75 -11.30
C ILE A 71 10.71 16.50 -10.04
N MET A 72 11.90 17.10 -10.10
CA MET A 72 12.55 17.75 -8.96
C MET A 72 11.74 18.93 -8.35
N PRO A 73 11.09 19.80 -9.15
CA PRO A 73 10.18 20.83 -8.63
C PRO A 73 9.01 20.25 -7.83
N TYR A 74 8.37 19.17 -8.30
CA TYR A 74 7.25 18.51 -7.60
C TYR A 74 7.70 17.88 -6.27
N LEU A 75 8.94 17.40 -6.22
CA LEU A 75 9.52 16.83 -5.01
C LEU A 75 10.02 17.88 -3.99
N ARG A 76 9.96 19.19 -4.30
CA ARG A 76 10.42 20.24 -3.36
C ARG A 76 9.72 20.15 -2.00
N LYS A 77 8.40 19.93 -1.96
CA LYS A 77 7.64 19.78 -0.71
C LYS A 77 8.02 18.50 0.06
N GLN A 78 8.49 17.48 -0.64
CA GLN A 78 8.89 16.18 -0.09
C GLN A 78 10.41 16.06 0.11
N ARG A 79 11.18 17.15 -0.04
CA ARG A 79 12.65 17.13 0.02
C ARG A 79 13.20 16.45 1.26
N ARG A 80 12.62 16.71 2.43
CA ARG A 80 13.03 16.08 3.69
C ARG A 80 12.88 14.56 3.62
N ASN A 81 11.74 14.07 3.15
CA ASN A 81 11.46 12.64 3.07
C ASN A 81 12.28 11.96 1.96
N LEU A 82 12.56 12.68 0.86
CA LEU A 82 13.47 12.20 -0.19
C LEU A 82 14.91 12.06 0.33
N ALA A 83 15.39 13.05 1.10
CA ALA A 83 16.70 12.98 1.74
C ALA A 83 16.76 11.82 2.75
N LEU A 84 15.71 11.62 3.55
CA LEU A 84 15.59 10.46 4.44
C LEU A 84 15.65 9.15 3.66
N ALA A 85 14.92 9.03 2.54
CA ALA A 85 14.96 7.85 1.69
C ALA A 85 16.38 7.58 1.14
N GLN A 86 17.11 8.63 0.74
CA GLN A 86 18.51 8.50 0.32
C GLN A 86 19.45 8.07 1.45
N ILE A 87 19.29 8.63 2.65
CA ILE A 87 20.09 8.24 3.83
C ILE A 87 19.83 6.78 4.18
N LEU A 88 18.56 6.37 4.21
CA LEU A 88 18.18 4.99 4.49
C LEU A 88 18.70 4.03 3.40
N PHE A 89 18.65 4.44 2.13
CA PHE A 89 19.22 3.66 1.04
C PHE A 89 20.74 3.54 1.16
N ARG A 90 21.47 4.59 1.56
CA ARG A 90 22.91 4.50 1.83
C ARG A 90 23.24 3.58 3.00
N LYS A 91 22.41 3.58 4.05
CA LYS A 91 22.63 2.78 5.26
C LYS A 91 22.28 1.30 5.07
N TYR A 92 21.17 1.00 4.42
CA TYR A 92 20.62 -0.36 4.31
C TYR A 92 20.78 -0.99 2.92
N GLY A 93 21.17 -0.21 1.91
CA GLY A 93 21.38 -0.66 0.54
C GLY A 93 20.14 -1.32 -0.04
N ASP A 94 20.33 -2.49 -0.64
CA ASP A 94 19.29 -3.28 -1.31
C ASP A 94 18.14 -3.68 -0.37
N ARG A 95 18.41 -3.85 0.94
CA ARG A 95 17.42 -4.29 1.94
C ARG A 95 16.27 -3.29 2.10
N ILE A 96 16.50 -2.00 1.88
CA ILE A 96 15.44 -1.00 1.99
C ILE A 96 14.36 -1.19 0.92
N ILE A 97 14.70 -1.78 -0.24
CA ILE A 97 13.74 -2.02 -1.34
C ILE A 97 12.73 -3.09 -0.94
N LEU A 98 13.12 -4.03 -0.08
CA LEU A 98 12.22 -5.03 0.51
C LEU A 98 11.29 -4.40 1.56
N ILE A 99 11.85 -3.58 2.46
CA ILE A 99 11.12 -3.08 3.63
C ILE A 99 10.27 -1.84 3.31
N LYS A 100 10.62 -1.05 2.29
CA LYS A 100 9.95 0.23 1.96
C LYS A 100 8.44 0.14 1.86
N LYS A 101 7.92 -1.03 1.45
CA LYS A 101 6.50 -1.23 1.22
C LYS A 101 5.70 -1.18 2.51
N PHE A 102 6.29 -1.55 3.64
CA PHE A 102 5.63 -1.54 4.96
C PHE A 102 5.71 -0.19 5.68
N ILE A 103 6.50 0.76 5.18
CA ILE A 103 6.70 2.05 5.82
C ILE A 103 5.98 3.15 5.03
N TYR A 104 5.02 3.79 5.69
CA TYR A 104 4.29 4.90 5.11
C TYR A 104 5.23 6.03 4.67
N GLY A 105 4.96 6.61 3.50
CA GLY A 105 5.80 7.65 2.89
C GLY A 105 7.08 7.14 2.20
N LEU A 106 7.69 6.04 2.64
CA LEU A 106 8.88 5.50 1.96
C LEU A 106 8.56 4.70 0.70
N LYS A 107 7.38 4.05 0.65
CA LYS A 107 7.02 3.17 -0.47
C LYS A 107 7.17 3.81 -1.86
N THR A 108 6.78 5.08 -2.01
CA THR A 108 6.87 5.87 -3.25
C THR A 108 8.18 6.63 -3.37
N LEU A 109 8.74 7.11 -2.25
CA LEU A 109 9.95 7.94 -2.28
C LEU A 109 11.23 7.15 -2.50
N VAL A 110 11.30 5.90 -2.06
CA VAL A 110 12.49 5.06 -2.26
C VAL A 110 12.73 4.74 -3.74
N PRO A 111 11.75 4.27 -4.55
CA PRO A 111 11.94 4.09 -6.00
C PRO A 111 12.40 5.36 -6.69
N ILE A 112 11.81 6.51 -6.34
CA ILE A 112 12.19 7.83 -6.87
C ILE A 112 13.63 8.18 -6.47
N ALA A 113 13.98 8.02 -5.20
CA ALA A 113 15.30 8.33 -4.66
C ALA A 113 16.39 7.46 -5.31
N ILE A 114 16.11 6.20 -5.59
CA ILE A 114 17.04 5.29 -6.27
C ILE A 114 17.09 5.64 -7.77
N GLY A 115 15.95 5.94 -8.39
CA GLY A 115 15.85 6.28 -9.81
C GLY A 115 16.65 7.52 -10.20
N ILE A 116 16.80 8.52 -9.33
CA ILE A 116 17.66 9.70 -9.58
C ILE A 116 19.19 9.46 -9.44
N THR A 117 19.60 8.26 -9.03
CA THR A 117 21.01 7.84 -8.89
C THR A 117 21.49 7.03 -10.10
N LYS A 118 22.70 6.44 -10.05
CA LYS A 118 23.22 5.53 -11.08
C LYS A 118 22.90 4.05 -10.82
N TYR A 119 22.02 3.73 -9.87
CA TYR A 119 21.67 2.35 -9.53
C TYR A 119 21.12 1.57 -10.74
N SER A 120 21.45 0.28 -10.85
CA SER A 120 21.02 -0.56 -11.97
C SER A 120 19.51 -0.84 -11.94
N PHE A 121 18.83 -0.63 -13.07
CA PHE A 121 17.40 -0.96 -13.20
C PHE A 121 17.14 -2.46 -13.03
N LEU A 122 17.96 -3.31 -13.64
CA LEU A 122 17.77 -4.76 -13.55
C LEU A 122 17.85 -5.24 -12.09
N LYS A 123 18.84 -4.76 -11.35
CA LYS A 123 19.01 -5.07 -9.93
C LYS A 123 17.81 -4.59 -9.10
N PHE A 124 17.34 -3.37 -9.35
CA PHE A 124 16.14 -2.83 -8.70
C PHE A 124 14.91 -3.69 -8.98
N SER A 125 14.68 -4.04 -10.25
CA SER A 125 13.52 -4.80 -10.69
C SER A 125 13.47 -6.19 -10.05
N VAL A 126 14.59 -6.91 -9.99
CA VAL A 126 14.63 -8.23 -9.34
C VAL A 126 14.27 -8.13 -7.85
N ILE A 127 14.88 -7.20 -7.12
CA ILE A 127 14.60 -7.03 -5.69
C ILE A 127 13.15 -6.53 -5.48
N ASN A 128 12.67 -5.64 -6.35
CA ASN A 128 11.32 -5.11 -6.30
C ASN A 128 10.27 -6.20 -6.58
N ALA A 129 10.52 -7.13 -7.50
CA ALA A 129 9.63 -8.25 -7.78
C ALA A 129 9.47 -9.14 -6.54
N VAL A 130 10.59 -9.49 -5.89
CA VAL A 130 10.58 -10.25 -4.63
C VAL A 130 9.85 -9.47 -3.52
N SER A 131 10.14 -8.18 -3.39
CA SER A 131 9.46 -7.28 -2.45
C SER A 131 7.95 -7.24 -2.67
N SER A 132 7.51 -7.12 -3.93
CA SER A 132 6.09 -7.06 -4.30
C SER A 132 5.38 -8.38 -3.99
N LEU A 133 6.03 -9.51 -4.25
CA LEU A 133 5.48 -10.83 -3.98
C LEU A 133 5.31 -11.05 -2.47
N ILE A 134 6.35 -10.79 -1.67
CA ILE A 134 6.29 -10.93 -0.21
C ILE A 134 5.18 -10.03 0.36
N TRP A 135 5.13 -8.77 -0.07
CA TRP A 135 4.08 -7.85 0.36
C TRP A 135 2.68 -8.36 0.00
N ALA A 136 2.48 -8.82 -1.23
CA ALA A 136 1.17 -9.29 -1.70
C ALA A 136 0.72 -10.55 -0.95
N LEU A 137 1.64 -11.48 -0.69
CA LEU A 137 1.36 -12.68 0.12
C LEU A 137 1.00 -12.32 1.55
N VAL A 138 1.79 -11.48 2.21
CA VAL A 138 1.56 -11.08 3.61
C VAL A 138 0.22 -10.38 3.75
N VAL A 139 -0.06 -9.36 2.93
CA VAL A 139 -1.29 -8.58 3.04
C VAL A 139 -2.50 -9.38 2.56
N GLY A 140 -2.38 -10.10 1.44
CA GLY A 140 -3.46 -10.89 0.87
C GLY A 140 -3.89 -12.04 1.79
N LEU A 141 -2.95 -12.84 2.29
CA LEU A 141 -3.28 -13.95 3.18
C LEU A 141 -3.77 -13.47 4.54
N LEU A 142 -3.12 -12.45 5.12
CA LEU A 142 -3.55 -11.92 6.42
C LEU A 142 -4.98 -11.39 6.36
N SER A 143 -5.34 -10.68 5.28
CA SER A 143 -6.71 -10.18 5.10
C SER A 143 -7.73 -11.26 4.74
N TYR A 144 -7.32 -12.29 3.99
CA TYR A 144 -8.17 -13.45 3.71
C TYR A 144 -8.56 -14.19 4.99
N TYR A 145 -7.58 -14.55 5.84
CA TYR A 145 -7.86 -15.23 7.11
C TYR A 145 -8.53 -14.33 8.15
N ALA A 146 -8.26 -13.02 8.13
CA ALA A 146 -8.97 -12.07 8.98
C ALA A 146 -10.41 -11.80 8.50
N GLY A 147 -10.79 -12.26 7.31
CA GLY A 147 -12.10 -11.98 6.71
C GLY A 147 -13.28 -12.49 7.55
N ASP A 148 -13.15 -13.65 8.19
CA ASP A 148 -14.19 -14.21 9.05
C ASP A 148 -14.39 -13.37 10.33
N PHE A 149 -13.28 -12.95 10.96
CA PHE A 149 -13.32 -12.02 12.10
C PHE A 149 -13.96 -10.68 11.73
N VAL A 150 -13.63 -10.14 10.55
CA VAL A 150 -14.24 -8.89 10.05
C VAL A 150 -15.74 -9.06 9.82
N ARG A 151 -16.18 -10.22 9.33
CA ARG A 151 -17.59 -10.51 9.09
C ARG A 151 -18.37 -10.65 10.40
N GLU A 152 -17.82 -11.36 11.37
CA GLU A 152 -18.41 -11.50 12.70
C GLU A 152 -18.55 -10.13 13.39
N LEU A 153 -17.51 -9.30 13.30
CA LEU A 153 -17.54 -7.92 13.79
C LEU A 153 -18.62 -7.09 13.06
N TYR A 154 -18.76 -7.27 11.74
CA TYR A 154 -19.77 -6.58 10.94
C TYR A 154 -21.20 -6.96 11.34
N VAL A 155 -21.48 -8.24 11.60
CA VAL A 155 -22.80 -8.71 12.06
C VAL A 155 -23.14 -8.08 13.42
N HIS A 156 -22.21 -8.10 14.38
CA HIS A 156 -22.41 -7.48 15.69
C HIS A 156 -22.61 -5.95 15.61
N ILE A 157 -21.93 -5.28 14.68
CA ILE A 157 -22.12 -3.84 14.43
C ILE A 157 -23.46 -3.55 13.75
N LYS A 158 -23.94 -4.43 12.87
CA LYS A 158 -25.22 -4.28 12.16
C LYS A 158 -26.41 -4.39 13.10
N ASP A 159 -26.34 -5.29 14.09
CA ASP A 159 -27.38 -5.46 15.11
C ASP A 159 -27.37 -4.32 16.16
N ALA A 160 -26.27 -3.56 16.23
CA ALA A 160 -26.11 -2.41 17.11
C ALA A 160 -25.56 -1.20 16.33
N PRO A 161 -26.37 -0.53 15.49
CA PRO A 161 -25.93 0.54 14.58
C PRO A 161 -25.32 1.78 15.27
N TRP A 162 -25.44 1.88 16.60
CA TRP A 162 -24.83 2.88 17.47
C TRP A 162 -23.33 2.61 17.73
N ILE A 163 -22.84 1.38 17.54
CA ILE A 163 -21.44 1.00 17.72
C ILE A 163 -20.55 1.59 16.61
N ALA A 164 -21.03 1.65 15.36
CA ALA A 164 -20.23 2.19 14.26
C ALA A 164 -19.86 3.68 14.44
N PRO A 165 -20.80 4.60 14.76
CA PRO A 165 -20.48 5.98 15.11
C PRO A 165 -19.60 6.10 16.37
N LEU A 166 -19.81 5.24 17.36
CA LEU A 166 -19.04 5.26 18.62
C LEU A 166 -17.59 4.80 18.40
N ALA A 167 -17.37 3.74 17.63
CA ALA A 167 -16.05 3.24 17.26
C ALA A 167 -15.31 4.24 16.35
N LEU A 168 -16.01 4.82 15.37
CA LEU A 168 -15.45 5.89 14.53
C LEU A 168 -15.09 7.11 15.38
N GLY A 169 -15.99 7.52 16.29
CA GLY A 169 -15.77 8.60 17.25
C GLY A 169 -14.60 8.32 18.19
N ALA A 170 -14.45 7.08 18.68
CA ALA A 170 -13.33 6.66 19.52
C ALA A 170 -12.01 6.64 18.76
N ILE A 171 -11.98 6.16 17.50
CA ILE A 171 -10.79 6.20 16.64
C ILE A 171 -10.40 7.65 16.36
N VAL A 172 -11.36 8.51 16.00
CA VAL A 172 -11.11 9.95 15.77
C VAL A 172 -10.64 10.63 17.05
N ALA A 173 -11.26 10.34 18.20
CA ALA A 173 -10.84 10.86 19.49
C ALA A 173 -9.44 10.38 19.87
N ALA A 174 -9.11 9.11 19.68
CA ALA A 174 -7.79 8.55 19.93
C ALA A 174 -6.73 9.19 19.02
N ILE A 175 -7.04 9.41 17.74
CA ILE A 175 -6.16 10.11 16.80
C ILE A 175 -5.97 11.56 17.24
N VAL A 176 -7.04 12.28 17.59
CA VAL A 176 -6.98 13.68 18.04
C VAL A 176 -6.21 13.79 19.35
N LEU A 177 -6.44 12.90 20.31
CA LEU A 177 -5.72 12.84 21.57
C LEU A 177 -4.25 12.51 21.35
N TYR A 178 -3.94 11.52 20.52
CA TYR A 178 -2.57 11.18 20.14
C TYR A 178 -1.85 12.39 19.54
N PHE A 179 -2.48 13.09 18.57
CA PHE A 179 -1.90 14.29 18.00
C PHE A 179 -1.76 15.42 19.02
N ARG A 180 -2.75 15.65 19.89
CA ARG A 180 -2.70 16.66 20.97
C ARG A 180 -1.60 16.37 21.98
N PHE A 181 -1.37 15.10 22.33
CA PHE A 181 -0.28 14.70 23.22
C PHE A 181 1.08 14.77 22.53
N ALA A 182 1.16 14.40 21.25
CA ALA A 182 2.39 14.43 20.46
C ALA A 182 2.86 15.87 20.14
N THR A 183 1.95 16.84 19.97
CA THR A 183 2.32 18.26 19.77
C THR A 183 2.60 19.02 21.06
N ARG A 184 2.27 18.46 22.24
CA ARG A 184 2.51 19.13 23.54
C ARG A 184 3.96 19.05 24.07
N LYS A 185 4.86 18.30 23.42
CA LYS A 185 6.30 18.28 23.74
C LYS A 185 7.12 18.97 22.65
N ARG A 186 7.08 20.30 22.62
CA ARG A 186 8.07 21.21 22.01
C ARG A 186 7.67 22.68 22.26
N GLY A 187 7.40 23.00 23.53
CA GLY A 187 7.36 24.36 24.06
C GLY A 187 8.43 24.47 25.13
#